data_AF-A0A933B4I7-F1
#
_entry.id   AF-A0A933B4I7-F1
#
_cell.length_a   1.000
_cell.length_b   1.000
_cell.length_c   1.000
_cell.angle_alpha   90.00
_cell.angle_beta   90.00
_cell.angle_gamma   90.00
#
_symmetry.space_group_name_H-M   'P 1'
#
loop_
_entity.id
_entity.type
_entity.pdbx_description
1 polymer ?
#
loop_
_entity_poly.entity_id
_entity_poly.type
_entity_poly.pdbx_seq_one_letter_code
_entity_poly.pdbx_strand_id
1 'polypeptide(L)'
;MTIVMTAKHQLTIPKEIADILGLEKGSIFDVEVRRNRIELVPLEVTEKTFTPEQYRKLDLLCEREKGQEKEVTRTFIDGLKQGKV
;
A
#
# COMPACT_ATOMS: atom_id res chain seq x y z
N MET A 1 4.42 -25.69 -17.58
CA MET A 1 3.08 -25.16 -17.90
C MET A 1 3.26 -23.87 -18.71
N THR A 2 2.47 -23.64 -19.74
CA THR A 2 2.51 -22.41 -20.55
C THR A 2 1.15 -21.73 -20.53
N ILE A 3 1.13 -20.41 -20.38
CA ILE A 3 -0.08 -19.59 -20.34
C ILE A 3 -0.01 -18.54 -21.44
N VAL A 4 -1.14 -18.31 -22.11
CA VAL A 4 -1.26 -17.29 -23.15
C VAL A 4 -1.69 -15.98 -22.49
N MET A 5 -1.03 -14.90 -22.88
CA MET A 5 -1.41 -13.55 -22.47
C MET A 5 -2.77 -13.18 -23.06
N THR A 6 -3.69 -12.72 -22.22
CA THR A 6 -5.04 -12.34 -22.63
C THR A 6 -5.10 -10.85 -22.98
N ALA A 7 -6.30 -10.29 -23.11
CA ALA A 7 -6.48 -8.87 -23.39
C ALA A 7 -5.79 -7.99 -22.33
N LYS A 8 -5.34 -6.80 -22.75
CA LYS A 8 -4.70 -5.81 -21.86
C LYS A 8 -3.44 -6.33 -21.16
N HIS A 9 -2.74 -7.30 -21.76
CA HIS A 9 -1.50 -7.88 -21.23
C HIS A 9 -1.67 -8.62 -19.90
N GLN A 10 -2.86 -9.17 -19.65
CA GLN A 10 -3.15 -9.91 -18.43
C GLN A 10 -2.67 -11.37 -18.54
N LEU A 11 -2.12 -11.89 -17.45
CA LEU A 11 -1.75 -13.29 -17.29
C LEU A 11 -2.61 -13.90 -16.19
N THR A 12 -3.19 -15.06 -16.44
CA THR A 12 -3.94 -15.82 -15.42
C THR A 12 -2.98 -16.73 -14.67
N ILE A 13 -2.91 -16.55 -13.34
CA ILE A 13 -2.17 -17.46 -12.47
C ILE A 13 -2.99 -18.76 -12.34
N PRO A 14 -2.42 -19.92 -12.72
CA PRO A 14 -3.06 -21.21 -12.55
C PRO A 14 -3.45 -21.48 -11.10
N LYS A 15 -4.59 -22.13 -10.89
CA LYS A 15 -5.14 -22.41 -9.56
C LYS A 15 -4.14 -23.12 -8.64
N GLU A 16 -3.40 -24.10 -9.16
CA GLU A 16 -2.37 -24.82 -8.40
C GLU A 16 -1.31 -23.89 -7.80
N ILE A 17 -0.86 -22.88 -8.56
CA ILE A 17 0.13 -21.90 -8.08
C ILE A 17 -0.50 -20.96 -7.06
N ALA A 18 -1.74 -20.53 -7.30
CA ALA A 18 -2.48 -19.70 -6.35
C ALA A 18 -2.70 -20.40 -5.01
N ASP A 19 -3.08 -21.67 -5.03
CA ASP A 19 -3.32 -22.47 -3.82
C ASP A 19 -2.00 -22.70 -3.04
N ILE A 20 -0.88 -22.96 -3.72
CA ILE A 20 0.44 -23.15 -3.09
C ILE A 20 0.92 -21.85 -2.42
N LEU A 21 0.70 -20.71 -3.07
CA LEU A 21 1.14 -19.40 -2.59
C LEU A 21 0.09 -18.70 -1.70
N GLY A 22 -1.06 -19.32 -1.44
CA GLY A 22 -2.14 -18.73 -0.65
C GLY A 22 -2.68 -17.42 -1.24
N LEU A 23 -2.71 -17.30 -2.57
CA LEU A 23 -3.11 -16.07 -3.24
C LEU A 23 -4.63 -15.92 -3.25
N GLU A 24 -5.10 -14.77 -2.77
CA GLU A 24 -6.52 -14.43 -2.75
C GLU A 24 -6.83 -13.29 -3.74
N LYS A 25 -8.12 -13.08 -4.00
CA LYS A 25 -8.56 -11.96 -4.83
C LYS A 25 -8.14 -10.65 -4.16
N GLY A 26 -7.29 -9.88 -4.83
CA GLY A 26 -6.77 -8.62 -4.30
C GLY A 26 -5.35 -8.71 -3.74
N SER A 27 -4.71 -9.88 -3.77
CA SER A 27 -3.28 -9.99 -3.46
C SER A 27 -2.45 -9.04 -4.32
N ILE A 28 -1.50 -8.37 -3.67
CA ILE A 28 -0.57 -7.44 -4.30
C ILE A 28 0.71 -8.18 -4.64
N PHE A 29 1.34 -7.82 -5.75
CA PHE A 29 2.63 -8.37 -6.15
C PHE A 29 3.61 -7.22 -6.34
N ASP A 30 4.83 -7.41 -5.85
CA ASP A 30 5.97 -6.69 -6.36
C ASP A 30 6.37 -7.30 -7.70
N VAL A 31 6.62 -6.42 -8.69
CA VAL A 31 6.87 -6.82 -10.08
C VAL A 31 8.19 -6.24 -10.53
N GLU A 32 9.19 -7.12 -10.66
CA GLU A 32 10.52 -6.74 -11.14
C GLU A 32 10.83 -7.39 -12.49
N VAL A 33 11.51 -6.65 -13.35
CA VAL A 33 12.08 -7.20 -14.59
C VAL A 33 13.55 -7.50 -14.34
N ARG A 34 13.93 -8.78 -14.39
CA ARG A 34 15.32 -9.21 -14.26
C ARG A 34 15.79 -9.91 -15.53
N ARG A 35 16.64 -9.23 -16.30
CA ARG A 35 17.19 -9.72 -17.58
C ARG A 35 16.07 -10.03 -18.59
N ASN A 36 15.66 -11.29 -18.75
CA ASN A 36 14.60 -11.70 -19.67
C ASN A 36 13.35 -12.26 -18.98
N ARG A 37 13.26 -12.16 -17.66
CA ARG A 37 12.14 -12.69 -16.87
C ARG A 37 11.45 -11.61 -16.06
N ILE A 38 10.17 -11.82 -15.81
CA ILE A 38 9.37 -11.06 -14.87
C ILE A 38 9.32 -11.89 -13.58
N GLU A 39 9.75 -11.29 -12.47
CA GLU A 39 9.61 -11.86 -11.14
C GLU A 39 8.37 -11.23 -10.49
N LEU A 40 7.44 -12.09 -10.06
CA LEU A 40 6.24 -11.70 -9.32
C LEU A 40 6.40 -12.20 -7.90
N VAL A 41 6.50 -11.28 -6.94
CA VAL A 41 6.67 -11.63 -5.53
C VAL A 41 5.41 -11.21 -4.78
N PRO A 42 4.61 -12.14 -4.22
CA PRO A 42 3.45 -11.78 -3.42
C PRO A 42 3.88 -10.91 -2.24
N LEU A 43 3.21 -9.77 -2.08
CA LEU A 43 3.35 -8.94 -0.91
C LEU A 43 2.24 -9.31 0.07
N GLU A 44 2.61 -9.86 1.21
CA GLU A 44 1.70 -9.93 2.35
C GLU A 44 1.40 -8.49 2.78
N VAL A 45 0.22 -8.01 2.41
CA VAL A 45 -0.36 -6.84 3.08
C VAL A 45 -0.83 -7.36 4.44
N THR A 46 0.10 -7.57 5.37
CA THR A 46 -0.26 -7.41 6.77
C THR A 46 -0.81 -5.98 6.86
N GLU A 47 -2.13 -5.83 6.90
CA GLU A 47 -2.73 -4.66 7.52
C GLU A 47 -1.91 -4.46 8.79
N LYS A 48 -1.26 -3.30 8.92
CA LYS A 48 -0.46 -3.01 10.11
C LYS A 48 -1.41 -3.00 11.29
N THR A 49 -1.64 -4.17 11.86
CA THR A 49 -2.37 -4.37 13.09
C THR A 49 -1.37 -3.98 14.16
N PHE A 50 -1.41 -2.70 14.50
CA PHE A 50 -0.53 -2.15 15.50
C PHE A 50 -0.90 -2.77 16.86
N THR A 51 0.12 -3.11 17.67
CA THR A 51 -0.14 -3.61 19.01
C THR A 51 -0.85 -2.54 19.86
N PRO A 52 -1.58 -2.90 20.92
CA PRO A 52 -2.19 -1.91 21.82
C PRO A 52 -1.19 -0.87 22.35
N GLU A 53 0.08 -1.23 22.50
CA GLU A 53 1.15 -0.30 22.90
C GLU A 53 1.51 0.72 21.82
N GLN A 54 1.45 0.33 20.54
CA GLN A 54 1.67 1.24 19.42
C GLN A 54 0.50 2.22 19.26
N TYR A 55 -0.74 1.77 19.50
CA TYR A 55 -1.90 2.67 19.58
C TYR A 55 -1.77 3.67 20.74
N ARG A 56 -1.32 3.22 21.92
CA ARG A 56 -1.06 4.14 23.05
C ARG A 56 -0.05 5.24 22.71
N LYS A 57 0.97 4.95 21.90
CA LYS A 57 1.92 5.98 21.44
C LYS A 57 1.25 7.01 20.54
N LEU A 58 0.29 6.61 19.71
CA LEU A 58 -0.50 7.52 18.88
C LEU A 58 -1.45 8.35 19.75
N ASP A 59 -2.08 7.75 20.77
CA ASP A 59 -2.94 8.47 21.70
C ASP A 59 -2.14 9.54 22.48
N LEU A 60 -0.95 9.19 22.97
CA LEU A 60 -0.06 10.14 23.65
C LEU A 60 0.42 11.26 22.72
N LEU A 61 0.70 10.96 21.44
CA LEU A 61 1.01 11.98 20.44
C LEU A 61 -0.18 12.90 20.20
N CYS A 62 -1.38 12.34 20.08
CA CYS A 62 -2.61 13.08 19.88
C CYS A 62 -2.90 14.00 21.07
N GLU A 63 -2.71 13.52 22.30
CA GLU A 63 -2.84 14.34 23.52
C GLU A 63 -1.79 15.46 23.59
N ARG A 64 -0.55 15.18 23.18
CA ARG A 64 0.55 16.16 23.21
C ARG A 64 0.39 17.26 22.15
N GLU A 65 -0.13 16.91 20.98
CA GLU A 65 -0.29 17.84 19.85
C GLU A 65 -1.69 18.48 19.79
N LYS A 66 -2.60 18.06 20.67
CA LYS A 66 -3.93 18.66 20.83
C LYS A 66 -3.80 20.16 21.05
N GLY A 67 -4.36 20.95 20.12
CA GLY A 67 -4.30 22.41 20.16
C GLY A 67 -3.05 23.05 19.51
N GLN A 68 -2.08 22.27 19.03
CA GLN A 68 -1.07 22.74 18.07
C GLN A 68 -1.51 22.57 16.61
N GLU A 69 -2.72 22.04 16.44
CA GLU A 69 -3.36 21.78 15.17
C GLU A 69 -3.58 23.09 14.40
N LYS A 70 -2.94 23.22 13.24
CA LYS A 70 -3.27 24.30 12.32
C LYS A 70 -4.57 23.95 11.61
N GLU A 71 -5.57 24.80 11.79
CA GLU A 71 -6.83 24.66 11.06
C GLU A 71 -6.57 24.84 9.56
N VAL A 72 -6.65 23.75 8.81
CA VAL A 72 -6.40 23.73 7.36
C VAL A 72 -7.60 24.32 6.63
N THR A 73 -7.71 25.65 6.68
CA THR A 73 -8.71 26.41 5.95
C THR A 73 -8.33 26.51 4.46
N ARG A 74 -9.30 26.79 3.58
CA ARG A 74 -9.05 27.00 2.13
C ARG A 74 -7.95 28.04 1.90
N THR A 75 -7.96 29.11 2.68
CA THR A 75 -6.95 30.18 2.68
C THR A 75 -5.55 29.68 3.06
N PHE A 76 -5.44 28.75 4.01
CA PHE A 76 -4.15 28.14 4.38
C PHE A 76 -3.60 27.25 3.24
N ILE A 77 -4.46 26.47 2.59
CA ILE A 77 -4.10 25.66 1.41
C ILE A 77 -3.65 26.54 0.25
N ASP A 78 -4.35 27.64 0.01
CA ASP A 78 -4.01 28.57 -1.07
C ASP A 78 -2.68 29.30 -0.80
N GLY A 79 -2.37 29.61 0.47
CA GLY A 79 -1.08 30.14 0.90
C GLY A 79 0.08 29.16 0.70
N LEU A 80 -0.12 27.88 1.01
CA LEU A 80 0.85 26.80 0.75
C LEU A 80 1.15 26.66 -0.74
N LYS A 81 0.11 26.67 -1.60
CA LYS A 81 0.28 26.58 -3.07
C LYS A 81 1.04 27.76 -3.66
N GLN A 82 0.99 28.92 -3.00
CA GLN A 82 1.69 30.13 -3.41
C GLN A 82 3.09 30.26 -2.79
N GLY A 83 3.56 29.27 -2.02
CA GLY A 83 4.88 29.28 -1.39
C GLY A 83 5.02 30.32 -0.27
N LYS A 84 3.91 30.76 0.32
CA LYS A 84 3.88 31.73 1.42
C LYS A 84 3.53 31.03 2.73
N VAL A 85 4.38 30.13 3.20
CA VAL A 85 4.34 29.57 4.56
C VAL A 85 5.76 29.36 5.04
#